data_AF-A0A1G0GTD0-F1
#
_entry.id   AF-A0A1G0GTD0-F1
#
_cell.length_a   1.000
_cell.length_b   1.000
_cell.length_c   1.000
_cell.angle_alpha   90.00
_cell.angle_beta   90.00
_cell.angle_gamma   90.00
#
_symmetry.space_group_name_H-M   'P 1'
#
loop_
_entity.id
_entity.type
_entity.pdbx_description
1 polymer ?
#
loop_
_entity_poly.entity_id
_entity_poly.type
_entity_poly.pdbx_seq_one_letter_code
_entity_poly.pdbx_strand_id
1 'polypeptide(L)'
;MKRSLIIFILIIAVAAIVWHRASYATTVVPILFCPHMNQLEKNPVKGNWTAQTKEGLWKSYGLSFATRPTQFVGAQWDGENVGQMTCIYRSEQELMVNGQNTIQPTLSILMVYHALTFQPTTGKWKHVKRGIYNCYSTNRSDCPFKINIKPPSENIYKEAESLKSDADDNSLQPPTH
;
A
#
# COMPACT_ATOMS: atom_id res chain seq x y z
N MET A 1 -40.50 41.74 24.24
CA MET A 1 -40.43 40.64 23.24
C MET A 1 -39.20 40.71 22.32
N LYS A 2 -38.77 41.88 21.79
CA LYS A 2 -37.59 41.98 20.90
C LYS A 2 -36.24 41.55 21.53
N ARG A 3 -36.03 41.75 22.84
CA ARG A 3 -34.77 41.37 23.52
C ARG A 3 -34.60 39.84 23.69
N SER A 4 -35.68 39.10 23.92
CA SER A 4 -35.61 37.63 24.06
C SER A 4 -35.36 36.90 22.73
N LEU A 5 -35.79 37.50 21.61
CA LEU A 5 -35.56 36.94 20.27
C LEU A 5 -34.08 37.00 19.85
N ILE A 6 -33.39 38.08 20.22
CA ILE A 6 -31.96 38.29 19.88
C ILE A 6 -31.06 37.29 20.63
N ILE A 7 -31.39 36.97 21.88
CA ILE A 7 -30.63 36.00 22.69
C ILE A 7 -30.77 34.58 22.12
N PHE A 8 -31.97 34.22 21.67
CA PHE A 8 -32.22 32.92 21.06
C PHE A 8 -31.46 32.73 19.75
N ILE A 9 -31.38 33.77 18.90
CA ILE A 9 -30.62 33.74 17.65
C ILE A 9 -29.11 33.59 17.91
N LEU A 10 -28.57 34.25 18.93
CA LEU A 10 -27.16 34.13 19.30
C LEU A 10 -26.80 32.73 19.82
N ILE A 11 -27.69 32.09 20.60
CA ILE A 11 -27.45 30.72 21.10
C ILE A 11 -27.44 29.71 19.94
N ILE A 12 -28.35 29.87 18.96
CA ILE A 12 -28.39 29.00 17.77
C ILE A 12 -27.14 29.19 16.91
N ALA A 13 -26.68 30.44 16.74
CA ALA A 13 -25.47 30.73 15.97
C ALA A 13 -24.20 30.12 16.62
N VAL A 14 -24.09 30.20 17.96
CA VAL A 14 -22.96 29.59 18.68
C VAL A 14 -23.02 28.05 18.60
N ALA A 15 -24.22 27.45 18.70
CA ALA A 15 -24.39 26.01 18.54
C ALA A 15 -24.01 25.52 17.13
N ALA A 16 -24.35 26.27 16.08
CA ALA A 16 -23.99 25.95 14.70
C ALA A 16 -22.47 26.01 14.45
N ILE A 17 -21.77 26.97 15.06
CA ILE A 17 -20.30 27.09 14.93
C ILE A 17 -19.58 25.95 15.67
N VAL A 18 -20.13 25.49 16.80
CA VAL A 18 -19.59 24.35 17.56
C VAL A 18 -19.82 23.03 16.81
N TRP A 19 -20.97 22.85 16.15
CA TRP A 19 -21.24 21.66 15.34
C TRP A 19 -20.47 21.59 14.01
N HIS A 20 -20.09 22.72 13.41
CA HIS A 20 -19.25 22.70 12.21
C HIS A 20 -17.77 22.39 12.46
N ARG A 21 -17.30 22.37 13.71
CA ARG A 21 -15.92 21.97 14.03
C ARG A 21 -15.76 20.48 14.34
N ALA A 22 -16.86 19.74 14.48
CA ALA A 22 -16.83 18.31 14.73
C ALA A 22 -17.10 17.54 13.44
N SER A 23 -16.07 17.28 12.62
CA SER A 23 -15.90 16.08 11.78
C SER A 23 -14.91 16.30 10.63
N TYR A 24 -13.63 16.47 10.96
CA TYR A 24 -12.57 16.04 10.06
C TYR A 24 -11.61 15.20 10.89
N ALA A 25 -12.00 13.94 11.13
CA ALA A 25 -11.02 12.94 11.54
C ALA A 25 -10.13 12.68 10.33
N THR A 26 -8.96 13.32 10.29
CA THR A 26 -7.93 13.04 9.29
C THR A 26 -7.53 11.57 9.43
N THR A 27 -8.01 10.72 8.53
CA THR A 27 -7.60 9.32 8.44
C THR A 27 -6.12 9.28 8.09
N VAL A 28 -5.27 9.06 9.10
CA VAL A 28 -3.83 8.94 8.92
C VAL A 28 -3.54 7.63 8.19
N VAL A 29 -3.26 7.72 6.89
CA VAL A 29 -2.84 6.56 6.09
C VAL A 29 -1.43 6.15 6.55
N PRO A 30 -1.21 4.90 7.00
CA PRO A 30 0.07 4.47 7.52
C PRO A 30 1.15 4.50 6.43
N ILE A 31 2.34 4.96 6.81
CA ILE A 31 3.54 4.94 5.97
C ILE A 31 4.30 3.65 6.28
N LEU A 32 4.61 2.87 5.26
CA LEU A 32 5.27 1.58 5.34
C LEU A 32 6.59 1.58 4.57
N PHE A 33 7.40 0.55 4.83
CA PHE A 33 8.69 0.31 4.20
C PHE A 33 8.82 -1.16 3.81
N CYS A 34 9.67 -1.44 2.82
CA CYS A 34 10.08 -2.81 2.45
C CYS A 34 10.58 -3.59 3.66
N PRO A 35 10.47 -4.93 3.80
CA PRO A 35 10.97 -5.68 4.96
C PRO A 35 12.48 -5.54 5.20
N HIS A 36 12.93 -5.70 6.44
CA HIS A 36 14.36 -5.91 6.71
C HIS A 36 14.80 -7.28 6.19
N MET A 37 16.08 -7.41 5.80
CA MET A 37 16.65 -8.65 5.28
C MET A 37 16.57 -9.82 6.26
N ASN A 38 16.64 -9.54 7.57
CA ASN A 38 16.48 -10.54 8.62
C ASN A 38 15.03 -11.00 8.85
N GLN A 39 14.05 -10.38 8.16
CA GLN A 39 12.64 -10.79 8.17
C GLN A 39 12.28 -11.63 6.94
N LEU A 40 13.20 -11.79 5.98
CA LEU A 40 13.00 -12.61 4.78
C LEU A 40 13.31 -14.06 5.13
N GLU A 41 12.33 -14.91 4.93
CA GLU A 41 12.42 -16.35 5.18
C GLU A 41 12.22 -17.10 3.87
N LYS A 42 13.15 -18.02 3.55
CA LYS A 42 13.02 -18.88 2.39
C LYS A 42 12.17 -20.10 2.76
N ASN A 43 11.12 -20.36 1.99
CA ASN A 43 10.35 -21.58 2.12
C ASN A 43 11.20 -22.77 1.64
N PRO A 44 11.49 -23.77 2.48
CA PRO A 44 12.38 -24.88 2.12
C PRO A 44 11.78 -25.82 1.06
N VAL A 45 10.45 -25.83 0.92
CA VAL A 45 9.73 -26.70 -0.03
C VAL A 45 9.53 -26.00 -1.37
N LYS A 46 9.02 -24.77 -1.35
CA LYS A 46 8.72 -24.00 -2.57
C LYS A 46 9.91 -23.22 -3.11
N GLY A 47 10.93 -23.00 -2.28
CA GLY A 47 12.13 -22.22 -2.60
C GLY A 47 11.88 -20.74 -2.88
N ASN A 48 10.68 -20.23 -2.61
CA ASN A 48 10.33 -18.81 -2.67
C ASN A 48 10.55 -18.14 -1.30
N TRP A 49 10.58 -16.81 -1.29
CA TRP A 49 10.79 -16.02 -0.08
C TRP A 49 9.47 -15.45 0.43
N THR A 50 9.32 -15.36 1.74
CA THR A 50 8.19 -14.73 2.43
C THR A 50 8.69 -13.82 3.53
N ALA A 51 7.90 -12.81 3.89
CA ALA A 51 8.12 -12.05 5.12
C ALA A 51 6.77 -11.64 5.71
N GLN A 52 6.59 -11.89 7.00
CA GLN A 52 5.48 -11.35 7.78
C GLN A 52 6.02 -10.19 8.61
N THR A 53 5.60 -8.97 8.28
CA THR A 53 5.98 -7.78 9.04
C THR A 53 4.76 -7.16 9.69
N LYS A 54 4.96 -6.14 10.54
CA LYS A 54 3.84 -5.37 11.11
C LYS A 54 3.06 -4.63 10.02
N GLU A 55 3.77 -4.30 8.95
CA GLU A 55 3.30 -3.59 7.78
C GLU A 55 2.47 -4.48 6.85
N GLY A 56 2.67 -5.81 6.87
CA GLY A 56 1.84 -6.78 6.17
C GLY A 56 2.61 -7.99 5.63
N LEU A 57 1.96 -8.73 4.73
CA LEU A 57 2.49 -9.93 4.08
C LEU A 57 3.28 -9.59 2.82
N TRP A 58 4.41 -10.28 2.64
CA TRP A 58 5.28 -10.19 1.47
C TRP A 58 5.63 -11.57 0.95
N LYS A 59 5.74 -11.70 -0.38
CA LYS A 59 6.18 -12.96 -1.01
C LYS A 59 6.94 -12.74 -2.30
N SER A 60 7.88 -13.62 -2.61
CA SER A 60 8.39 -13.79 -3.96
C SER A 60 7.56 -14.85 -4.70
N TYR A 61 7.36 -14.64 -6.00
CA TYR A 61 6.61 -15.57 -6.85
C TYR A 61 7.50 -16.62 -7.52
N GLY A 62 8.78 -16.28 -7.77
CA GLY A 62 9.74 -17.18 -8.40
C GLY A 62 10.50 -18.05 -7.39
N LEU A 63 10.96 -19.21 -7.88
CA LEU A 63 11.98 -20.02 -7.23
C LEU A 63 13.27 -19.19 -7.10
N SER A 64 13.90 -19.21 -5.92
CA SER A 64 15.15 -18.51 -5.69
C SER A 64 16.30 -19.47 -5.40
N PHE A 65 17.41 -19.29 -6.10
CA PHE A 65 18.67 -19.99 -5.80
C PHE A 65 19.46 -19.36 -4.65
N ALA A 66 19.04 -18.18 -4.18
CA ALA A 66 19.70 -17.48 -3.09
C ALA A 66 19.65 -18.30 -1.80
N THR A 67 20.78 -18.33 -1.08
CA THR A 67 20.85 -18.84 0.28
C THR A 67 20.48 -17.73 1.27
N ARG A 68 20.88 -16.48 0.97
CA ARG A 68 20.58 -15.32 1.82
C ARG A 68 20.45 -14.01 1.03
N PRO A 69 19.62 -13.06 1.50
CA PRO A 69 19.70 -11.66 1.07
C PRO A 69 20.94 -10.99 1.66
N THR A 70 21.55 -10.07 0.92
CA THR A 70 22.78 -9.37 1.34
C THR A 70 22.64 -7.86 1.39
N GLN A 71 21.79 -7.28 0.53
CA GLN A 71 21.57 -5.84 0.53
C GLN A 71 20.17 -5.48 0.01
N PHE A 72 19.52 -4.48 0.61
CA PHE A 72 18.41 -3.79 -0.04
C PHE A 72 18.95 -2.90 -1.17
N VAL A 73 18.39 -3.04 -2.37
CA VAL A 73 18.83 -2.32 -3.57
C VAL A 73 17.90 -1.16 -3.92
N GLY A 74 16.62 -1.33 -3.61
CA GLY A 74 15.59 -0.36 -3.94
C GLY A 74 14.21 -1.00 -3.99
N ALA A 75 13.25 -0.22 -4.47
CA ALA A 75 11.88 -0.66 -4.65
C ALA A 75 11.31 -0.14 -5.99
N GLN A 76 10.35 -0.86 -6.52
CA GLN A 76 9.58 -0.50 -7.70
C GLN A 76 8.09 -0.52 -7.35
N TRP A 77 7.38 0.48 -7.85
CA TRP A 77 5.94 0.56 -7.82
C TRP A 77 5.42 0.57 -9.26
N ASP A 78 4.36 -0.20 -9.51
CA ASP A 78 3.75 -0.36 -10.84
C ASP A 78 2.21 -0.27 -10.76
N GLY A 79 1.58 0.71 -11.43
CA GLY A 79 0.12 0.89 -11.47
C GLY A 79 -0.33 2.28 -11.94
N GLU A 80 -1.61 2.61 -11.73
CA GLU A 80 -2.18 3.94 -12.05
C GLU A 80 -2.92 4.49 -10.83
N ASN A 81 -2.32 5.43 -10.10
CA ASN A 81 -2.73 5.92 -8.76
C ASN A 81 -2.71 4.87 -7.64
N VAL A 82 -3.04 3.63 -7.96
CA VAL A 82 -3.02 2.44 -7.10
C VAL A 82 -2.28 1.34 -7.87
N GLY A 83 -1.40 0.62 -7.18
CA GLY A 83 -0.46 -0.27 -7.84
C GLY A 83 0.26 -1.24 -6.93
N GLN A 84 1.05 -2.11 -7.55
CA GLN A 84 1.80 -3.16 -6.92
C GLN A 84 3.15 -2.64 -6.42
N MET A 85 3.44 -2.87 -5.14
CA MET A 85 4.75 -2.60 -4.55
C MET A 85 5.66 -3.83 -4.61
N THR A 86 6.90 -3.64 -5.05
CA THR A 86 7.95 -4.67 -5.10
C THR A 86 9.26 -4.15 -4.52
N CYS A 87 9.83 -4.88 -3.56
CA CYS A 87 11.12 -4.59 -2.96
C CYS A 87 12.20 -5.50 -3.53
N ILE A 88 13.38 -4.94 -3.80
CA ILE A 88 14.45 -5.60 -4.53
C ILE A 88 15.65 -5.76 -3.61
N TYR A 89 16.11 -7.00 -3.45
CA TYR A 89 17.28 -7.34 -2.65
C TYR A 89 18.34 -8.01 -3.49
N ARG A 90 19.59 -7.61 -3.29
CA ARG A 90 20.76 -8.38 -3.72
C ARG A 90 20.85 -9.64 -2.86
N SER A 91 21.36 -10.70 -3.45
CA SER A 91 21.39 -12.03 -2.88
C SER A 91 22.64 -12.78 -3.31
N GLU A 92 23.03 -13.72 -2.46
CA GLU A 92 24.13 -14.65 -2.69
C GLU A 92 23.65 -16.09 -2.57
N GLN A 93 24.34 -16.98 -3.26
CA GLN A 93 24.19 -18.43 -3.14
C GLN A 93 25.48 -18.99 -2.55
N GLU A 94 25.34 -19.73 -1.47
CA GLU A 94 26.41 -20.54 -0.87
C GLU A 94 26.28 -21.96 -1.42
N LEU A 95 27.38 -22.49 -1.94
CA LEU A 95 27.42 -23.79 -2.60
C LEU A 95 28.75 -24.50 -2.34
N MET A 96 28.70 -25.82 -2.20
CA MET A 96 29.89 -26.65 -2.00
C MET A 96 30.44 -27.11 -3.35
N VAL A 97 31.63 -26.64 -3.72
CA VAL A 97 32.37 -27.09 -4.90
C VAL A 97 33.65 -27.76 -4.43
N ASN A 98 33.86 -29.03 -4.80
CA ASN A 98 35.07 -29.78 -4.46
C ASN A 98 35.40 -29.78 -2.95
N GLY A 99 34.39 -29.83 -2.09
CA GLY A 99 34.56 -29.80 -0.64
C GLY A 99 34.83 -28.41 -0.04
N GLN A 100 34.80 -27.34 -0.84
CA GLN A 100 34.97 -25.96 -0.38
C GLN A 100 33.66 -25.17 -0.51
N ASN A 101 33.34 -24.40 0.53
CA ASN A 101 32.20 -23.47 0.49
C ASN A 101 32.56 -22.27 -0.40
N THR A 102 31.78 -22.06 -1.45
CA THR A 102 31.93 -20.96 -2.40
C THR A 102 30.69 -20.08 -2.34
N ILE A 103 30.90 -18.77 -2.24
CA ILE A 103 29.81 -17.78 -2.25
C ILE A 103 29.84 -17.08 -3.60
N GLN A 104 28.70 -17.06 -4.29
CA GLN A 104 28.55 -16.34 -5.55
C GLN A 104 27.31 -15.43 -5.57
N PRO A 105 27.37 -14.27 -6.24
CA PRO A 105 26.18 -13.48 -6.51
C PRO A 105 25.14 -14.28 -7.31
N THR A 106 23.86 -14.03 -7.05
CA THR A 106 22.75 -14.67 -7.79
C THR A 106 21.64 -13.67 -8.12
N LEU A 107 20.56 -14.16 -8.72
CA LEU A 107 19.39 -13.36 -9.07
C LEU A 107 18.77 -12.71 -7.83
N SER A 108 18.45 -11.43 -7.96
CA SER A 108 17.81 -10.63 -6.91
C SER A 108 16.53 -11.27 -6.40
N ILE A 109 16.29 -11.10 -5.10
CA ILE A 109 15.03 -11.47 -4.48
C ILE A 109 14.04 -10.33 -4.68
N LEU A 110 12.91 -10.62 -5.32
CA LEU A 110 11.81 -9.70 -5.54
C LEU A 110 10.69 -10.02 -4.55
N MET A 111 10.53 -9.16 -3.54
CA MET A 111 9.48 -9.29 -2.53
C MET A 111 8.30 -8.42 -2.92
N VAL A 112 7.19 -9.05 -3.27
CA VAL A 112 5.95 -8.39 -3.68
C VAL A 112 5.04 -8.26 -2.47
N TYR A 113 4.53 -7.04 -2.25
CA TYR A 113 3.58 -6.78 -1.18
C TYR A 113 2.20 -7.37 -1.52
N HIS A 114 1.53 -8.00 -0.56
CA HIS A 114 0.28 -8.72 -0.84
C HIS A 114 -0.90 -7.82 -1.25
N ALA A 115 -0.89 -6.53 -0.90
CA ALA A 115 -1.98 -5.61 -1.16
C ALA A 115 -1.56 -4.49 -2.12
N LEU A 116 -2.55 -3.84 -2.72
CA LEU A 116 -2.32 -2.66 -3.56
C LEU A 116 -1.99 -1.44 -2.70
N THR A 117 -1.12 -0.60 -3.24
CA THR A 117 -0.53 0.55 -2.57
C THR A 117 -0.81 1.81 -3.37
N PHE A 118 -0.91 2.95 -2.71
CA PHE A 118 -1.02 4.23 -3.40
C PHE A 118 0.28 4.55 -4.12
N GLN A 119 0.16 5.29 -5.23
CA GLN A 119 1.31 5.84 -5.93
C GLN A 119 2.20 6.61 -4.94
N PRO A 120 3.52 6.34 -4.91
CA PRO A 120 4.40 7.01 -3.99
C PRO A 120 4.54 8.50 -4.37
N THR A 121 4.45 9.38 -3.36
CA THR A 121 4.54 10.84 -3.52
C THR A 121 5.66 11.48 -2.72
N THR A 122 6.34 10.71 -1.86
CA THR A 122 7.39 11.21 -0.95
C THR A 122 8.60 10.27 -0.96
N GLY A 123 9.77 10.75 -0.54
CA GLY A 123 11.00 9.96 -0.54
C GLY A 123 11.79 10.06 -1.86
N LYS A 124 12.62 9.05 -2.17
CA LYS A 124 13.51 9.04 -3.35
C LYS A 124 12.90 8.36 -4.58
N TRP A 125 11.58 8.29 -4.65
CA TRP A 125 10.88 7.73 -5.81
C TRP A 125 11.04 8.63 -7.04
N LYS A 126 11.35 8.00 -8.17
CA LYS A 126 11.47 8.65 -9.48
C LYS A 126 10.51 7.98 -10.45
N HIS A 127 9.69 8.78 -11.11
CA HIS A 127 8.89 8.32 -12.24
C HIS A 127 9.82 7.93 -13.39
N VAL A 128 9.67 6.71 -13.91
CA VAL A 128 10.52 6.18 -14.99
C VAL A 128 9.77 6.22 -16.32
N LYS A 129 8.54 5.71 -16.31
CA LYS A 129 7.61 5.72 -17.44
C LYS A 129 6.20 5.56 -16.90
N ARG A 130 5.18 5.74 -17.76
CA ARG A 130 3.76 5.63 -17.36
C ARG A 130 3.54 4.41 -16.48
N GLY A 131 3.05 4.69 -15.27
CA GLY A 131 2.71 3.71 -14.26
C GLY A 131 3.88 3.10 -13.48
N ILE A 132 5.14 3.44 -13.79
CA ILE A 132 6.31 2.87 -13.10
C ILE A 132 7.10 3.95 -12.35
N TYR A 133 7.29 3.70 -11.06
CA TYR A 133 8.14 4.50 -10.18
C TYR A 133 9.21 3.62 -9.57
N ASN A 134 10.46 4.08 -9.59
CA ASN A 134 11.58 3.37 -8.97
C ASN A 134 12.18 4.22 -7.85
N CYS A 135 12.42 3.60 -6.71
CA CYS A 135 13.21 4.15 -5.62
C CYS A 135 14.57 3.45 -5.61
N TYR A 136 15.59 4.15 -6.09
CA TYR A 136 16.98 3.68 -6.08
C TYR A 136 17.68 4.17 -4.82
N SER A 137 17.66 3.36 -3.76
CA SER A 137 18.40 3.62 -2.53
C SER A 137 18.76 2.31 -1.82
N THR A 138 19.95 2.28 -1.23
CA THR A 138 20.36 1.19 -0.33
C THR A 138 19.77 1.35 1.08
N ASN A 139 19.17 2.50 1.38
CA ASN A 139 18.44 2.73 2.62
C ASN A 139 16.94 2.56 2.41
N ARG A 140 16.37 1.59 3.13
CA ARG A 140 14.96 1.20 3.13
C ARG A 140 14.02 2.36 3.47
N SER A 141 14.44 3.25 4.37
CA SER A 141 13.63 4.40 4.81
C SER A 141 13.47 5.49 3.73
N ASP A 142 14.30 5.46 2.68
CA ASP A 142 14.20 6.41 1.57
C ASP A 142 13.07 6.08 0.59
N CYS A 143 12.48 4.89 0.72
CA CYS A 143 11.42 4.37 -0.15
C CYS A 143 10.09 4.18 0.61
N PRO A 144 9.54 5.23 1.25
CA PRO A 144 8.25 5.12 1.93
C PRO A 144 7.12 4.89 0.92
N PHE A 145 6.10 4.16 1.34
CA PHE A 145 4.86 4.03 0.58
C PHE A 145 3.65 3.96 1.50
N LYS A 146 2.46 4.10 0.92
CA LYS A 146 1.18 4.11 1.64
C LYS A 146 0.28 3.02 1.09
N ILE A 147 -0.53 2.44 1.95
CA ILE A 147 -1.45 1.36 1.57
C ILE A 147 -2.88 1.83 1.56
N ASN A 148 -3.67 1.28 0.63
CA ASN A 148 -5.10 1.50 0.61
C ASN A 148 -5.78 0.53 1.59
N ILE A 149 -5.76 0.87 2.88
CA ILE A 149 -6.62 0.19 3.85
C ILE A 149 -7.98 0.86 3.75
N LYS A 150 -8.98 0.12 3.25
CA LYS A 150 -10.36 0.48 3.55
C LYS A 150 -10.56 0.36 5.06
N PRO A 151 -11.02 1.40 5.77
CA PRO A 151 -11.40 1.25 7.15
C PRO A 151 -12.43 0.13 7.27
N PRO A 152 -12.42 -0.69 8.33
CA PRO A 152 -13.42 -1.72 8.53
C PRO A 152 -14.81 -1.08 8.45
N SER A 153 -15.64 -1.53 7.51
CA SER A 153 -17.01 -1.04 7.44
C SER A 153 -17.76 -1.53 8.68
N GLU A 154 -18.31 -0.61 9.48
CA GLU A 154 -19.19 -0.97 10.60
C GLU A 154 -20.46 -1.69 10.12
N ASN A 155 -20.83 -1.55 8.85
CA ASN A 155 -21.99 -2.19 8.25
C ASN A 155 -21.76 -2.49 6.75
N ILE A 156 -21.51 -3.76 6.44
CA ILE A 156 -21.21 -4.26 5.09
C ILE A 156 -22.38 -3.99 4.13
N TYR A 157 -23.62 -3.93 4.63
CA TYR A 157 -24.79 -3.63 3.82
C TYR A 157 -24.81 -2.16 3.37
N LYS A 158 -24.35 -1.23 4.21
CA LYS A 158 -24.22 0.19 3.83
C LYS A 158 -23.10 0.42 2.82
N GLU A 159 -22.01 -0.35 2.91
CA GLU A 159 -20.96 -0.33 1.87
C GLU A 159 -21.47 -0.94 0.55
N ALA A 160 -22.26 -2.00 0.59
CA ALA A 160 -22.85 -2.58 -0.61
C ALA A 160 -23.88 -1.64 -1.28
N GLU A 161 -24.66 -0.89 -0.49
CA GLU A 161 -25.59 0.12 -0.99
C GLU A 161 -24.85 1.30 -1.64
N SER A 162 -23.73 1.77 -1.08
CA SER A 162 -22.95 2.88 -1.66
C SER A 162 -22.16 2.51 -2.92
N LEU A 163 -21.98 1.21 -3.19
CA LEU A 163 -21.35 0.70 -4.42
C LEU A 163 -22.34 0.51 -5.57
N LYS A 164 -23.65 0.54 -5.31
CA LYS A 164 -24.64 0.69 -6.37
C LYS A 164 -24.58 2.15 -6.83
N SER A 165 -23.81 2.42 -7.89
CA SER A 165 -23.87 3.72 -8.57
C SER A 165 -25.29 3.99 -9.03
N ASP A 166 -25.70 5.26 -8.97
CA ASP A 166 -26.84 5.81 -9.69
C ASP A 166 -26.74 5.43 -11.17
N ALA A 167 -27.24 4.24 -11.52
CA ALA A 167 -27.56 3.90 -12.88
C ALA A 167 -28.77 4.77 -13.19
N ASP A 168 -28.49 5.92 -13.81
CA ASP A 168 -29.48 6.84 -14.36
C ASP A 168 -30.65 6.06 -14.95
N ASP A 169 -31.78 6.22 -14.27
CA ASP A 169 -33.13 5.89 -14.70
C ASP A 169 -33.49 6.75 -15.91
N ASN A 170 -32.86 6.49 -17.06
CA ASN A 170 -33.17 7.18 -18.31
C ASN A 170 -32.90 6.35 -19.58
N SER A 171 -33.04 5.03 -19.49
CA SER A 171 -33.04 4.17 -20.69
C SER A 171 -34.14 3.11 -20.65
N LEU A 172 -35.40 3.57 -20.66
CA LEU A 172 -36.54 2.75 -21.09
C LEU A 172 -37.59 3.65 -21.77
N GLN A 173 -37.29 4.07 -23.01
CA GLN A 173 -38.36 4.37 -23.96
C GLN A 173 -38.80 3.05 -24.60
N PRO A 174 -40.08 2.65 -24.48
CA PRO A 174 -40.58 1.45 -25.14
C PRO A 174 -40.65 1.67 -26.67
N PRO A 175 -40.42 0.62 -27.48
CA PRO A 175 -40.55 0.73 -28.92
C PRO A 175 -42.03 0.89 -29.30
N THR A 176 -42.36 1.99 -29.98
CA THR A 176 -43.65 2.17 -30.64
C THR A 176 -43.74 1.24 -31.84
N HIS A 177 -44.78 0.41 -31.86
CA HIS A 177 -45.27 -0.32 -33.02
C HIS A 177 -46.58 0.31 -33.50
#